data_AF-A0A1I3V2K5-F1
#
_entry.id   AF-A0A1I3V2K5-F1
#
_cell.length_a   1.000
_cell.length_b   1.000
_cell.length_c   1.000
_cell.angle_alpha   90.00
_cell.angle_beta   90.00
_cell.angle_gamma   90.00
#
_symmetry.space_group_name_H-M   'P 1'
#
loop_
_entity.id
_entity.type
_entity.pdbx_description
1 polymer ?
#
loop_
_entity_poly.entity_id
_entity_poly.type
_entity_poly.pdbx_seq_one_letter_code
_entity_poly.pdbx_strand_id
1 'polypeptide(L)'
;MENTDEWRGEEWVVRQVSGQSAAKHYRCPGCDQEIPPGVPHVVAWQREGRVDDRRHWHRACWNARDRRSARLQRSRQAPRY
;
A
#
# COMPACT_ATOMS: atom_id res chain seq x y z
N MET A 1 9.48 0.75 -16.22
CA MET A 1 10.59 0.61 -15.28
C MET A 1 10.01 0.13 -13.96
N GLU A 2 9.98 -1.19 -13.80
CA GLU A 2 9.65 -1.85 -12.53
C GLU A 2 10.85 -1.71 -11.58
N ASN A 3 10.59 -1.46 -10.30
CA ASN A 3 11.62 -1.49 -9.27
C ASN A 3 11.37 -2.72 -8.40
N THR A 4 12.40 -3.50 -8.12
CA THR A 4 12.35 -4.60 -7.15
C THR A 4 13.00 -4.13 -5.86
N ASP A 5 12.34 -4.39 -4.74
CA ASP A 5 12.77 -3.97 -3.41
C ASP A 5 12.67 -5.16 -2.45
N GLU A 6 13.64 -5.34 -1.55
CA GLU A 6 13.59 -6.41 -0.54
C GLU A 6 12.87 -5.91 0.71
N TRP A 7 11.90 -6.68 1.21
CA TRP A 7 11.20 -6.35 2.45
C TRP A 7 10.84 -7.62 3.23
N ARG A 8 11.26 -7.68 4.51
CA ARG A 8 11.05 -8.81 5.43
C ARG A 8 11.60 -10.15 4.91
N GLY A 9 12.67 -10.12 4.13
CA GLY A 9 13.29 -11.31 3.53
C GLY A 9 12.55 -11.82 2.29
N GLU A 10 11.62 -11.04 1.76
CA GLU A 10 10.91 -11.35 0.52
C GLU A 10 11.22 -10.29 -0.54
N GLU A 11 11.29 -10.70 -1.80
CA GLU A 11 11.40 -9.76 -2.93
C GLU A 11 10.02 -9.20 -3.29
N TRP A 12 9.94 -7.87 -3.40
CA TRP A 12 8.72 -7.16 -3.77
C TRP A 12 8.91 -6.41 -5.07
N VAL A 13 7.98 -6.59 -6.00
CA VAL A 13 7.93 -5.79 -7.21
C VAL A 13 7.07 -4.56 -6.95
N VAL A 14 7.61 -3.40 -7.30
CA VAL A 14 7.00 -2.09 -7.07
C VAL A 14 6.86 -1.35 -8.39
N ARG A 15 5.63 -0.89 -8.65
CA ARG A 15 5.32 -0.05 -9.83
C ARG A 15 4.69 1.25 -9.40
N GLN A 16 5.18 2.35 -9.98
CA GLN A 16 4.56 3.65 -9.81
C GLN A 16 3.31 3.75 -10.70
N VAL A 17 2.24 4.30 -10.14
CA VAL A 17 1.00 4.63 -10.84
C VAL A 17 0.89 6.15 -10.89
N SER A 18 0.73 6.69 -12.09
CA SER A 18 0.45 8.11 -12.27
C SER A 18 -1.01 8.39 -11.88
N GLY A 19 -1.31 9.63 -11.49
CA GLY A 19 -2.68 10.03 -11.16
C GLY A 19 -3.66 9.77 -12.31
N GLN A 20 -3.22 9.99 -13.56
CA GLN A 20 -4.03 9.76 -14.75
C GLN A 20 -4.41 8.28 -14.95
N SER A 21 -3.55 7.35 -14.53
CA SER A 21 -3.84 5.91 -14.58
C SER A 21 -4.61 5.40 -13.35
N ALA A 22 -4.79 6.24 -12.32
CA ALA A 22 -5.54 5.92 -11.11
C ALA A 22 -7.03 6.24 -11.30
N ALA A 23 -7.77 5.32 -11.90
CA ALA A 23 -9.20 5.51 -12.20
C ALA A 23 -10.16 5.03 -11.10
N LYS A 24 -9.66 4.36 -10.06
CA LYS A 24 -10.47 3.73 -9.00
C LYS A 24 -9.95 4.10 -7.62
N HIS A 25 -10.84 3.98 -6.63
CA HIS A 25 -10.50 4.08 -5.22
C HIS A 25 -9.81 2.79 -4.76
N TYR A 26 -8.74 2.93 -3.99
CA TYR A 26 -8.01 1.80 -3.41
C TYR A 26 -7.71 2.04 -1.95
N ARG A 27 -7.51 0.98 -1.15
CA ARG A 27 -7.20 1.11 0.27
C ARG A 27 -5.72 0.86 0.55
N CYS A 28 -5.07 1.79 1.26
CA CYS A 28 -3.65 1.74 1.55
C CYS A 28 -3.33 0.89 2.79
N PRO A 29 -2.60 -0.23 2.69
CA PRO A 29 -2.29 -1.09 3.83
C PRO A 29 -1.38 -0.46 4.90
N GLY A 30 -0.68 0.64 4.62
CA GLY A 30 0.21 1.30 5.57
C GLY A 30 -0.48 2.33 6.49
N CYS A 31 -1.67 2.80 6.12
CA CYS A 31 -2.41 3.81 6.89
C CYS A 31 -3.91 3.55 6.99
N ASP A 32 -4.41 2.52 6.29
CA ASP A 32 -5.82 2.15 6.19
C ASP A 32 -6.73 3.24 5.58
N GLN A 33 -6.14 4.27 4.96
CA GLN A 33 -6.88 5.32 4.26
C GLN A 33 -7.09 4.99 2.79
N GLU A 34 -8.13 5.58 2.21
CA GLU A 34 -8.42 5.49 0.78
C GLU A 34 -7.43 6.32 -0.04
N ILE A 35 -7.11 5.81 -1.23
CA ILE A 35 -6.37 6.46 -2.29
C ILE A 35 -7.41 6.82 -3.35
N PRO A 36 -7.80 8.10 -3.46
CA PRO A 36 -8.76 8.55 -4.48
C PRO A 36 -8.20 8.39 -5.90
N PRO A 37 -9.08 8.33 -6.92
CA PRO A 37 -8.67 8.45 -8.30
C PRO A 37 -7.94 9.78 -8.54
N GLY A 38 -7.04 9.81 -9.51
CA GLY A 38 -6.20 10.99 -9.77
C GLY A 38 -4.98 11.12 -8.84
N VAL A 39 -4.86 10.34 -7.76
CA VAL A 39 -3.73 10.41 -6.83
C VAL A 39 -2.58 9.49 -7.28
N PRO A 40 -1.37 10.03 -7.52
CA PRO A 40 -0.19 9.21 -7.81
C PRO A 40 0.18 8.33 -6.61
N HIS A 41 0.33 7.03 -6.85
CA HIS A 41 0.56 6.04 -5.80
C HIS A 41 1.48 4.92 -6.30
N VAL A 42 1.71 3.89 -5.50
CA VAL A 42 2.49 2.71 -5.90
C VAL A 42 1.68 1.43 -5.75
N VAL A 43 1.91 0.47 -6.63
CA VAL A 43 1.43 -0.90 -6.49
C VAL A 43 2.61 -1.76 -6.09
N ALA A 44 2.47 -2.54 -5.04
CA ALA A 44 3.48 -3.49 -4.59
C ALA A 44 2.87 -4.89 -4.43
N TRP A 45 3.59 -5.91 -4.86
CA TRP A 45 3.26 -7.32 -4.67
C TRP A 45 4.53 -8.16 -4.52
N GLN A 46 4.43 -9.29 -3.84
CA GLN A 46 5.56 -10.23 -3.70
C GLN A 46 5.89 -10.83 -5.07
N ARG A 47 7.19 -10.92 -5.38
CA ARG A 47 7.68 -11.43 -6.67
C ARG A 47 7.30 -12.89 -6.89
N GLU A 48 7.45 -13.71 -5.85
CA GLU A 48 7.11 -15.14 -5.85
C GLU A 48 5.63 -15.40 -5.51
N GLY A 49 4.85 -14.34 -5.24
CA GLY A 49 3.44 -14.42 -4.90
C GLY A 49 2.52 -14.39 -6.13
N ARG A 50 1.21 -14.57 -5.91
CA ARG A 50 0.23 -14.36 -6.98
C ARG A 50 0.14 -12.88 -7.30
N VAL A 51 0.13 -12.53 -8.59
CA VAL A 51 -0.03 -11.14 -9.07
C VAL A 51 -1.38 -10.52 -8.64
N ASP A 52 -2.33 -11.33 -8.18
CA ASP A 52 -3.60 -10.85 -7.62
C ASP A 52 -3.43 -10.16 -6.25
N ASP A 53 -2.34 -10.43 -5.52
CA ASP A 53 -1.98 -9.77 -4.26
C ASP A 53 -1.41 -8.35 -4.43
N ARG A 54 -1.71 -7.70 -5.55
CA ARG A 54 -1.34 -6.30 -5.83
C ARG A 54 -2.00 -5.37 -4.83
N ARG A 55 -1.18 -4.81 -3.94
CA ARG A 55 -1.61 -3.85 -2.93
C ARG A 55 -1.26 -2.45 -3.38
N HIS A 56 -2.20 -1.52 -3.23
CA HIS A 56 -1.99 -0.12 -3.55
C HIS A 56 -1.58 0.66 -2.31
N TRP A 57 -0.49 1.40 -2.38
CA TRP A 57 0.06 2.18 -1.28
C TRP A 57 0.23 3.62 -1.71
N HIS A 58 -0.02 4.56 -0.81
CA HIS A 58 0.53 5.90 -0.96
C HIS A 58 2.07 5.81 -1.06
N ARG A 59 2.68 6.64 -1.91
CA ARG A 59 4.15 6.71 -2.05
C ARG A 59 4.86 6.85 -0.70
N ALA A 60 4.40 7.79 0.13
CA ALA A 60 4.95 8.02 1.47
C ALA A 60 4.74 6.83 2.43
N CYS A 61 3.64 6.09 2.28
CA CYS A 61 3.38 4.90 3.10
C CYS A 61 4.30 3.74 2.70
N TRP A 62 4.54 3.54 1.41
CA TRP A 62 5.49 2.53 0.93
C TRP A 62 6.93 2.84 1.36
N ASN A 63 7.37 4.09 1.26
CA ASN A 63 8.72 4.48 1.72
C ASN A 63 8.91 4.30 3.23
N ALA A 64 7.81 4.35 3.99
CA ALA A 64 7.81 4.15 5.43
C ALA A 64 7.26 2.77 5.85
N ARG A 65 7.14 1.80 4.92
CA ARG A 65 6.46 0.50 5.13
C ARG A 65 6.96 -0.30 6.32
N ASP A 66 8.23 -0.15 6.69
CA ASP A 66 8.82 -0.83 7.84
C ASP A 66 8.19 -0.39 9.18
N ARG A 67 7.99 0.93 9.33
CA ARG A 67 7.33 1.55 10.50
C ARG A 67 5.82 1.75 10.31
N ARG A 68 5.32 1.64 9.09
CA ARG A 68 3.91 1.79 8.68
C ARG A 68 3.40 0.45 8.16
N SER A 69 3.03 -0.42 9.07
CA SER A 69 1.92 -1.34 8.80
C SER A 69 0.66 -0.65 9.31
N ALA A 70 -0.49 -0.83 8.64
CA ALA A 70 -1.75 -0.66 9.33
C ALA A 70 -1.68 -1.60 10.54
N ARG A 71 -1.27 -1.05 11.69
CA ARG A 71 -1.85 -1.46 12.95
C ARG A 71 -3.32 -1.43 12.63
N LEU A 72 -3.93 -2.61 12.42
CA LEU A 72 -5.37 -2.81 12.58
C LEU A 72 -5.75 -1.82 13.64
N GLN A 73 -6.50 -0.76 13.28
CA GLN A 73 -6.93 0.24 14.24
C GLN A 73 -7.67 -0.58 15.28
N ARG A 74 -6.96 -0.93 16.35
CA ARG A 74 -7.46 -1.72 17.47
C ARG A 74 -8.48 -0.76 18.02
N SER A 75 -9.74 -1.01 17.64
CA SER A 75 -10.92 -0.18 17.84
C SER A 75 -10.70 0.77 19.02
N ARG A 76 -10.29 2.01 18.74
CA ARG A 76 -10.16 3.06 19.77
C ARG A 76 -11.53 3.57 20.22
N GLN A 77 -12.56 2.75 20.07
CA GLN A 77 -13.95 3.06 20.34
C GLN A 77 -14.53 1.96 21.24
N ALA A 78 -13.87 1.72 22.38
CA ALA A 78 -14.59 1.16 23.52
C ALA A 78 -15.47 2.30 24.07
N PRO A 79 -16.79 2.11 24.21
CA PRO A 79 -17.65 3.13 24.79
C PRO A 79 -17.15 3.44 26.21
N ARG A 80 -16.96 4.73 26.49
CA ARG A 80 -16.81 5.20 27.86
C ARG A 80 -18.20 5.19 28.48
N TYR A 81 -18.45 4.24 29.37
CA TYR A 81 -19.52 4.36 30.36
C TYR A 81 -19.05 5.29 31.49
#